data_AF-A0A258YPQ0-F1
#
_entry.id   AF-A0A258YPQ0-F1
#
_cell.length_a   1.000
_cell.length_b   1.000
_cell.length_c   1.000
_cell.angle_alpha   90.00
_cell.angle_beta   90.00
_cell.angle_gamma   90.00
#
_symmetry.space_group_name_H-M   'P 1'
#
loop_
_entity.id
_entity.type
_entity.pdbx_description
1 polymer ?
#
loop_
_entity_poly.entity_id
_entity_poly.type
_entity_poly.pdbx_seq_one_letter_code
_entity_poly.pdbx_strand_id
1 'polypeptide(L)'
;RQISLFASQTGEHYVADTRSALARMFWSASGAGIVIAAMALLKSRLVDLHLAPLQEALLVSLNYALGFVLIYLLHLTIATKQPAMTASLFAHTLAEARSHQAQQKLIAEFADKVWRSQAAAIFGNMLFALATATLIALALAAAGQATIDTDKAAELLAEIDPARSAALFYAAVAGVGLFLSGIVSGYYDNKTIYQRIPERLANLTLPPRLLGARSWQRIVDYLREHLGGIMGNLFFGFYLGLTSAFGHLSGLPLDIRHIAFSAANLGYAWQAYDWQLPLSVVLVSIAGVFLIGMVNLTVSFSLAFYLALRATRTSAQGSGKLLWRGLAAILKAPFHWTRTQAKSKDAA
;
A
#
# COMPACT_ATOMS: atom_id res chain seq x y z
N ARG A 1 13.19 -24.22 -10.43
CA ARG A 1 13.27 -23.19 -11.50
C ARG A 1 11.90 -22.57 -11.86
N GLN A 2 10.76 -23.28 -11.71
CA GLN A 2 9.41 -22.71 -11.94
C GLN A 2 8.85 -21.82 -10.81
N ILE A 3 9.47 -21.80 -9.64
CA ILE A 3 8.93 -21.14 -8.42
C ILE A 3 9.11 -19.61 -8.46
N SER A 4 10.09 -19.08 -9.20
CA SER A 4 10.28 -17.63 -9.39
C SER A 4 9.53 -17.05 -10.59
N LEU A 5 9.01 -17.90 -11.49
CA LEU A 5 8.37 -17.48 -12.74
C LEU A 5 6.89 -17.07 -12.55
N PHE A 6 6.20 -17.56 -11.52
CA PHE A 6 4.81 -17.12 -11.24
C PHE A 6 4.73 -15.71 -10.64
N ALA A 7 5.79 -15.24 -9.96
CA ALA A 7 5.93 -13.83 -9.61
C ALA A 7 6.12 -12.93 -10.86
N SER A 8 6.54 -13.52 -11.99
CA SER A 8 6.75 -12.82 -13.26
C SER A 8 5.45 -12.64 -14.06
N GLN A 9 4.47 -13.55 -13.96
CA GLN A 9 3.19 -13.39 -14.67
C GLN A 9 2.27 -12.34 -14.03
N THR A 10 2.31 -12.16 -12.71
CA THR A 10 1.49 -11.15 -12.05
C THR A 10 2.13 -9.76 -12.06
N GLY A 11 3.46 -9.65 -12.18
CA GLY A 11 4.20 -8.39 -12.16
C GLY A 11 4.14 -7.56 -13.45
N GLU A 12 3.97 -8.19 -14.62
CA GLU A 12 3.92 -7.47 -15.91
C GLU A 12 2.70 -6.54 -16.02
N HIS A 13 1.60 -6.86 -15.35
CA HIS A 13 0.40 -6.00 -15.31
C HIS A 13 0.53 -4.76 -14.41
N TYR A 14 1.60 -4.63 -13.60
CA TYR A 14 1.77 -3.53 -12.65
C TYR A 14 2.54 -2.32 -13.20
N VAL A 15 3.01 -2.37 -14.45
CA VAL A 15 3.79 -1.29 -15.05
C VAL A 15 3.01 -0.62 -16.17
N ALA A 16 2.53 0.59 -15.90
CA ALA A 16 1.76 1.38 -16.85
C ALA A 16 2.67 2.06 -17.88
N ASP A 17 2.75 1.49 -19.09
CA ASP A 17 3.56 2.06 -20.20
C ASP A 17 2.78 3.07 -21.07
N THR A 18 1.45 3.09 -20.95
CA THR A 18 0.56 3.93 -21.77
C THR A 18 -0.29 4.88 -20.91
N ARG A 19 -0.77 5.97 -21.52
CA ARG A 19 -1.70 6.91 -20.85
C ARG A 19 -2.95 6.21 -20.31
N SER A 20 -3.49 5.23 -21.05
CA SER A 20 -4.64 4.43 -20.60
C SER A 20 -4.30 3.51 -19.43
N ALA A 21 -3.09 2.96 -19.38
CA ALA A 21 -2.63 2.19 -18.22
C ALA A 21 -2.45 3.08 -16.97
N LEU A 22 -1.92 4.29 -17.11
CA LEU A 22 -1.81 5.26 -16.00
C LEU A 22 -3.19 5.69 -15.50
N ALA A 23 -4.15 5.93 -16.40
CA ALA A 23 -5.52 6.25 -16.02
C ALA A 23 -6.19 5.08 -15.26
N ARG A 24 -6.07 3.85 -15.75
CA ARG A 24 -6.57 2.65 -15.03
C ARG A 24 -5.97 2.53 -13.63
N MET A 25 -4.67 2.79 -13.52
CA MET A 25 -3.95 2.74 -12.25
C MET A 25 -4.43 3.84 -11.29
N PHE A 26 -4.60 5.06 -11.77
CA PHE A 26 -5.18 6.16 -11.00
C PHE A 26 -6.58 5.77 -10.48
N TRP A 27 -7.49 5.33 -11.34
CA TRP A 27 -8.87 5.00 -10.95
C TRP A 27 -8.96 3.78 -10.04
N SER A 28 -8.18 2.73 -10.29
CA SER A 28 -8.08 1.57 -9.39
C SER A 28 -7.56 2.00 -8.00
N ALA A 29 -6.61 2.94 -7.95
CA ALA A 29 -6.09 3.47 -6.70
C ALA A 29 -7.07 4.42 -6.00
N SER A 30 -7.82 5.23 -6.78
CA SER A 30 -8.90 6.08 -6.27
C SER A 30 -9.97 5.28 -5.56
N GLY A 31 -10.40 4.14 -6.12
CA GLY A 31 -11.39 3.27 -5.47
C GLY A 31 -10.90 2.73 -4.12
N ALA A 32 -9.61 2.38 -4.00
CA ALA A 32 -9.05 1.99 -2.72
C ALA A 32 -9.06 3.14 -1.70
N GLY A 33 -8.88 4.39 -2.15
CA GLY A 33 -8.94 5.59 -1.29
C GLY A 33 -10.33 5.77 -0.65
N ILE A 34 -11.39 5.50 -1.42
CA ILE A 34 -12.78 5.53 -0.94
C ILE A 34 -12.98 4.53 0.22
N VAL A 35 -12.55 3.29 0.03
CA VAL A 35 -12.67 2.24 1.05
C VAL A 35 -11.86 2.59 2.31
N ILE A 36 -10.64 3.11 2.13
CA ILE A 36 -9.77 3.50 3.25
C ILE A 36 -10.37 4.66 4.06
N ALA A 37 -11.03 5.63 3.41
CA ALA A 37 -11.72 6.70 4.13
C ALA A 37 -12.83 6.15 5.05
N ALA A 38 -13.59 5.17 4.59
CA ALA A 38 -14.60 4.48 5.41
C ALA A 38 -13.96 3.67 6.55
N MET A 39 -12.85 2.96 6.28
CA MET A 39 -12.09 2.24 7.31
C MET A 39 -11.56 3.18 8.40
N ALA A 40 -11.10 4.39 8.03
CA ALA A 40 -10.61 5.40 8.95
C ALA A 40 -11.72 5.92 9.88
N LEU A 41 -12.92 6.20 9.34
CA LEU A 41 -14.07 6.56 10.16
C LEU A 41 -14.47 5.41 11.09
N LEU A 42 -14.56 4.18 10.57
CA LEU A 42 -14.92 3.02 11.39
C LEU A 42 -13.90 2.81 12.52
N LYS A 43 -12.60 3.01 12.26
CA LYS A 43 -11.56 3.00 13.30
C LYS A 43 -11.85 4.04 14.38
N SER A 44 -12.14 5.30 14.00
CA SER A 44 -12.48 6.34 14.98
C SER A 44 -13.66 5.92 15.84
N ARG A 45 -14.77 5.49 15.20
CA ARG A 45 -15.98 5.06 15.92
C ARG A 45 -15.74 3.86 16.83
N LEU A 46 -14.84 2.93 16.46
CA LEU A 46 -14.47 1.81 17.32
C LEU A 46 -13.69 2.24 18.56
N VAL A 47 -12.78 3.22 18.41
CA VAL A 47 -12.04 3.81 19.54
C VAL A 47 -12.98 4.59 20.45
N ASP A 48 -13.96 5.30 19.88
CA ASP A 48 -14.96 6.06 20.65
C ASP A 48 -15.88 5.16 21.50
N LEU A 49 -15.92 3.84 21.26
CA LEU A 49 -16.65 2.88 22.11
C LEU A 49 -15.93 2.61 23.45
N HIS A 50 -14.67 3.05 23.62
CA HIS A 50 -13.89 2.87 24.84
C HIS A 50 -13.87 1.41 25.34
N LEU A 51 -13.70 0.47 24.41
CA LEU A 51 -13.67 -0.95 24.72
C LEU A 51 -12.41 -1.32 25.50
N ALA A 52 -12.39 -2.53 26.07
CA ALA A 52 -11.16 -3.04 26.67
C ALA A 52 -10.03 -3.04 25.62
N PRO A 53 -8.78 -2.66 25.97
CA PRO A 53 -7.72 -2.44 24.99
C PRO A 53 -7.47 -3.60 24.01
N LEU A 54 -7.58 -4.85 24.47
CA LEU A 54 -7.44 -6.02 23.61
C LEU A 54 -8.61 -6.17 22.62
N GLN A 55 -9.83 -5.84 23.03
CA GLN A 55 -11.01 -5.90 22.17
C GLN A 55 -10.94 -4.81 21.09
N GLU A 56 -10.58 -3.59 21.47
CA GLU A 56 -10.36 -2.49 20.54
C GLU A 56 -9.27 -2.85 19.51
N ALA A 57 -8.13 -3.35 19.99
CA ALA A 57 -7.02 -3.80 19.15
C ALA A 57 -7.46 -4.84 18.11
N LEU A 58 -8.26 -5.83 18.54
CA LEU A 58 -8.78 -6.87 17.66
C LEU A 58 -9.77 -6.31 16.63
N LEU A 59 -10.70 -5.44 17.03
CA LEU A 59 -11.71 -4.87 16.13
C LEU A 59 -11.10 -3.91 15.12
N VAL A 60 -10.17 -3.06 15.53
CA VAL A 60 -9.42 -2.17 14.63
C VAL A 60 -8.59 -3.00 13.64
N SER A 61 -7.91 -4.04 14.11
CA SER A 61 -7.15 -4.95 13.25
C SER A 61 -8.04 -5.67 12.26
N LEU A 62 -9.23 -6.11 12.69
CA LEU A 62 -10.19 -6.79 11.83
C LEU A 62 -10.78 -5.83 10.79
N ASN A 63 -11.14 -4.61 11.17
CA ASN A 63 -11.55 -3.54 10.24
C ASN A 63 -10.50 -3.37 9.14
N TYR A 64 -9.23 -3.25 9.53
CA TYR A 64 -8.14 -3.09 8.56
C TYR A 64 -7.94 -4.33 7.69
N ALA A 65 -7.91 -5.52 8.28
CA ALA A 65 -7.69 -6.78 7.56
C ALA A 65 -8.81 -7.06 6.55
N LEU A 66 -10.07 -6.90 6.95
CA LEU A 66 -11.22 -7.07 6.06
C LEU A 66 -11.27 -5.98 4.99
N GLY A 67 -10.99 -4.73 5.34
CA GLY A 67 -10.98 -3.64 4.37
C GLY A 67 -9.90 -3.80 3.29
N PHE A 68 -8.69 -4.25 3.65
CA PHE A 68 -7.65 -4.54 2.66
C PHE A 68 -7.95 -5.79 1.82
N VAL A 69 -8.57 -6.82 2.39
CA VAL A 69 -9.07 -7.96 1.61
C VAL A 69 -10.14 -7.48 0.64
N LEU A 70 -11.09 -6.64 1.06
CA LEU A 70 -12.12 -6.08 0.19
C LEU A 70 -11.52 -5.29 -0.97
N ILE A 71 -10.57 -4.38 -0.70
CA ILE A 71 -9.84 -3.62 -1.72
C ILE A 71 -9.20 -4.58 -2.74
N TYR A 72 -8.56 -5.65 -2.26
CA TYR A 72 -7.96 -6.65 -3.13
C TYR A 72 -8.99 -7.42 -3.98
N LEU A 73 -10.10 -7.88 -3.37
CA LEU A 73 -11.17 -8.60 -4.08
C LEU A 73 -11.85 -7.73 -5.15
N LEU A 74 -11.94 -6.42 -4.92
CA LEU A 74 -12.46 -5.43 -5.87
C LEU A 74 -11.44 -5.04 -6.96
N HIS A 75 -10.25 -5.66 -6.99
CA HIS A 75 -9.17 -5.33 -7.92
C HIS A 75 -8.72 -3.85 -7.85
N LEU A 76 -8.84 -3.28 -6.66
CA LEU A 76 -8.42 -1.92 -6.35
C LEU A 76 -6.95 -1.90 -5.90
N THR A 77 -6.29 -0.77 -6.11
CA THR A 77 -4.84 -0.66 -5.95
C THR A 77 -4.48 0.10 -4.68
N ILE A 78 -3.68 -0.52 -3.82
CA ILE A 78 -2.97 0.18 -2.74
C ILE A 78 -1.59 0.55 -3.27
N ALA A 79 -1.38 1.85 -3.53
CA ALA A 79 -0.20 2.35 -4.23
C ALA A 79 1.11 1.80 -3.63
N THR A 80 1.27 1.90 -2.32
CA THR A 80 2.49 1.58 -1.58
C THR A 80 2.85 0.07 -1.53
N LYS A 81 1.97 -0.83 -1.98
CA LYS A 81 2.20 -2.29 -2.00
C LYS A 81 2.84 -2.78 -3.31
N GLN A 82 2.50 -2.18 -4.44
CA GLN A 82 2.98 -2.61 -5.76
C GLN A 82 4.51 -2.52 -5.94
N PRO A 83 5.20 -1.51 -5.39
CA PRO A 83 6.64 -1.33 -5.55
C PRO A 83 7.45 -2.48 -4.98
N ALA A 84 7.02 -3.05 -3.86
CA ALA A 84 7.67 -4.23 -3.28
C ALA A 84 7.59 -5.45 -4.24
N MET A 85 6.45 -5.65 -4.90
CA MET A 85 6.30 -6.74 -5.88
C MET A 85 7.12 -6.47 -7.14
N THR A 86 7.06 -5.25 -7.66
CA THR A 86 7.76 -4.85 -8.89
C THR A 86 9.29 -4.87 -8.70
N ALA A 87 9.78 -4.54 -7.50
CA ALA A 87 11.19 -4.62 -7.13
C ALA A 87 11.75 -6.04 -7.27
N SER A 88 10.98 -7.04 -6.85
CA SER A 88 11.44 -8.44 -6.83
C SER A 88 11.64 -8.96 -8.25
N LEU A 89 10.69 -8.69 -9.15
CA LEU A 89 10.81 -9.02 -10.57
C LEU A 89 12.00 -8.32 -11.22
N PHE A 90 12.15 -7.02 -10.96
CA PHE A 90 13.24 -6.23 -11.53
C PHE A 90 14.63 -6.70 -11.08
N ALA A 91 14.78 -7.12 -9.82
CA ALA A 91 16.05 -7.67 -9.32
C ALA A 91 16.50 -8.91 -10.12
N HIS A 92 15.56 -9.79 -10.49
CA HIS A 92 15.86 -10.94 -11.33
C HIS A 92 16.30 -10.53 -12.74
N THR A 93 15.55 -9.63 -13.39
CA THR A 93 15.92 -9.13 -14.73
C THR A 93 17.28 -8.42 -14.72
N LEU A 94 17.57 -7.67 -13.65
CA LEU A 94 18.84 -6.97 -13.48
C LEU A 94 20.02 -7.92 -13.28
N ALA A 95 19.80 -9.05 -12.59
CA ALA A 95 20.81 -10.08 -12.37
C ALA A 95 21.18 -10.85 -13.65
N GLU A 96 20.28 -10.95 -14.62
CA GLU A 96 20.53 -11.60 -15.91
C GLU A 96 21.25 -10.71 -16.93
N ALA A 97 21.36 -9.40 -16.64
CA ALA A 97 21.98 -8.44 -17.54
C ALA A 97 23.50 -8.63 -17.66
N ARG A 98 23.98 -8.87 -18.88
CA ARG A 98 25.38 -9.27 -19.16
C ARG A 98 26.41 -8.13 -19.18
N SER A 99 25.98 -6.86 -19.15
CA SER A 99 26.89 -5.71 -19.19
C SER A 99 26.44 -4.56 -18.29
N HIS A 100 27.39 -3.73 -17.86
CA HIS A 100 27.11 -2.56 -17.03
C HIS A 100 26.21 -1.53 -17.74
N GLN A 101 26.36 -1.38 -19.05
CA GLN A 101 25.50 -0.52 -19.87
C GLN A 101 24.06 -1.07 -19.94
N ALA A 102 23.90 -2.38 -20.13
CA ALA A 102 22.58 -3.02 -20.14
C ALA A 102 21.89 -2.85 -18.78
N GLN A 103 22.62 -3.06 -17.67
CA GLN A 103 22.10 -2.81 -16.32
C GLN A 103 21.66 -1.36 -16.12
N GLN A 104 22.46 -0.39 -16.56
CA GLN A 104 22.12 1.03 -16.42
C GLN A 104 20.85 1.39 -17.20
N LYS A 105 20.69 0.85 -18.42
CA LYS A 105 19.49 1.04 -19.24
C LYS A 105 18.26 0.45 -18.56
N LEU A 106 18.34 -0.79 -18.07
CA LEU A 106 17.26 -1.45 -17.32
C LEU A 106 16.86 -0.66 -16.08
N ILE A 107 17.83 -0.15 -15.30
CA ILE A 107 17.57 0.68 -14.13
C ILE A 107 16.84 1.97 -14.51
N ALA A 108 17.26 2.65 -15.59
CA ALA A 108 16.63 3.90 -16.01
C ALA A 108 15.19 3.67 -16.50
N GLU A 109 14.97 2.65 -17.33
CA GLU A 109 13.62 2.29 -17.83
C GLU A 109 12.70 1.88 -16.68
N PHE A 110 13.18 1.04 -15.77
CA PHE A 110 12.43 0.64 -14.59
C PHE A 110 12.10 1.82 -13.68
N ALA A 111 13.06 2.72 -13.44
CA ALA A 111 12.86 3.89 -12.60
C ALA A 111 11.78 4.83 -13.13
N ASP A 112 11.78 5.13 -14.43
CA ASP A 112 10.75 5.97 -15.07
C ASP A 112 9.37 5.30 -14.98
N LYS A 113 9.32 3.99 -15.25
CA LYS A 113 8.11 3.18 -15.17
C LYS A 113 7.51 3.14 -13.75
N VAL A 114 8.34 2.86 -12.74
CA VAL A 114 7.93 2.85 -11.34
C VAL A 114 7.51 4.24 -10.89
N TRP A 115 8.27 5.27 -11.24
CA TRP A 115 7.90 6.64 -10.87
C TRP A 115 6.52 7.03 -11.39
N ARG A 116 6.24 6.83 -12.68
CA ARG A 116 4.95 7.19 -13.30
C ARG A 116 3.79 6.41 -12.70
N SER A 117 3.98 5.11 -12.54
CA SER A 117 2.97 4.22 -12.01
C SER A 117 2.64 4.61 -10.56
N GLN A 118 3.67 4.74 -9.72
CA GLN A 118 3.51 5.10 -8.31
C GLN A 118 2.97 6.49 -8.10
N ALA A 119 3.39 7.47 -8.90
CA ALA A 119 2.79 8.81 -8.85
C ALA A 119 1.28 8.74 -9.12
N ALA A 120 0.85 8.08 -10.20
CA ALA A 120 -0.57 7.96 -10.54
C ALA A 120 -1.38 7.27 -9.42
N ALA A 121 -0.88 6.17 -8.87
CA ALA A 121 -1.57 5.46 -7.79
C ALA A 121 -1.58 6.25 -6.48
N ILE A 122 -0.46 6.86 -6.08
CA ILE A 122 -0.36 7.67 -4.86
C ILE A 122 -1.33 8.84 -4.94
N PHE A 123 -1.33 9.59 -6.05
CA PHE A 123 -2.23 10.72 -6.23
C PHE A 123 -3.70 10.29 -6.21
N GLY A 124 -4.07 9.24 -6.94
CA GLY A 124 -5.46 8.75 -6.97
C GLY A 124 -5.94 8.31 -5.60
N ASN A 125 -5.14 7.50 -4.90
CA ASN A 125 -5.47 6.97 -3.58
C ASN A 125 -5.57 8.08 -2.51
N MET A 126 -4.59 9.00 -2.49
CA MET A 126 -4.57 10.13 -1.55
C MET A 126 -5.73 11.10 -1.79
N LEU A 127 -5.94 11.52 -3.05
CA LEU A 127 -6.98 12.50 -3.40
C LEU A 127 -8.38 11.98 -3.05
N PHE A 128 -8.68 10.73 -3.41
CA PHE A 128 -10.00 10.15 -3.14
C PHE A 128 -10.17 9.74 -1.69
N ALA A 129 -9.11 9.40 -0.96
CA ALA A 129 -9.22 9.22 0.50
C ALA A 129 -9.59 10.53 1.19
N LEU A 130 -8.91 11.63 0.85
CA LEU A 130 -9.23 12.97 1.35
C LEU A 130 -10.66 13.39 0.97
N ALA A 131 -10.99 13.34 -0.33
CA ALA A 131 -12.30 13.77 -0.83
C ALA A 131 -13.45 12.91 -0.29
N THR A 132 -13.25 11.61 -0.13
CA THR A 132 -14.29 10.75 0.44
C THR A 132 -14.48 11.03 1.92
N ALA A 133 -13.40 11.23 2.68
CA ALA A 133 -13.49 11.59 4.09
C ALA A 133 -14.24 12.92 4.29
N THR A 134 -13.94 13.93 3.47
CA THR A 134 -14.66 15.22 3.53
C THR A 134 -16.14 15.08 3.15
N LEU A 135 -16.46 14.30 2.10
CA LEU A 135 -17.85 14.05 1.72
C LEU A 135 -18.63 13.28 2.80
N ILE A 136 -18.01 12.26 3.41
CA ILE A 136 -18.60 11.53 4.54
C ILE A 136 -18.84 12.48 5.71
N ALA A 137 -17.87 13.34 6.02
CA ALA A 137 -17.98 14.31 7.11
C ALA A 137 -19.10 15.34 6.87
N LEU A 138 -19.22 15.85 5.63
CA LEU A 138 -20.32 16.73 5.24
C LEU A 138 -21.69 16.02 5.34
N ALA A 139 -21.79 14.78 4.88
CA ALA A 139 -23.04 14.01 4.95
C ALA A 139 -23.48 13.75 6.40
N LEU A 140 -22.54 13.43 7.29
CA LEU A 140 -22.81 13.24 8.71
C LEU A 140 -23.16 14.56 9.42
N ALA A 141 -22.46 15.64 9.10
CA ALA A 141 -22.77 16.97 9.63
C ALA A 141 -24.17 17.43 9.23
N ALA A 142 -24.59 17.19 7.97
CA ALA A 142 -25.96 17.45 7.51
C ALA A 142 -27.01 16.62 8.25
N ALA A 143 -26.64 15.45 8.76
CA ALA A 143 -27.48 14.61 9.61
C ALA A 143 -27.38 14.96 11.12
N GLY A 144 -26.69 16.05 11.48
CA GLY A 144 -26.50 16.49 12.87
C GLY A 144 -25.51 15.63 13.67
N GLN A 145 -24.67 14.83 13.01
CA GLN A 145 -23.67 14.00 13.65
C GLN A 145 -22.26 14.54 13.41
N ALA A 146 -21.46 14.65 14.47
CA ALA A 146 -20.03 14.89 14.33
C ALA A 146 -19.32 13.62 13.83
N THR A 147 -18.35 13.77 12.92
CA THR A 147 -17.47 12.67 12.51
C THR A 147 -16.46 12.33 13.59
N ILE A 148 -15.77 13.36 14.07
CA ILE A 148 -14.76 13.35 15.13
C ILE A 148 -14.86 14.68 15.89
N ASP A 149 -14.42 14.72 17.14
CA ASP A 149 -14.32 15.98 17.90
C ASP A 149 -13.02 16.75 17.58
N THR A 150 -12.92 17.97 18.12
CA THR A 150 -11.78 18.86 17.90
C THR A 150 -10.49 18.35 18.54
N ASP A 151 -10.58 17.63 19.65
CA ASP A 151 -9.41 17.08 20.35
C ASP A 151 -8.79 15.95 19.53
N LYS A 152 -9.64 15.07 18.99
CA LYS A 152 -9.22 14.03 18.06
C LYS A 152 -8.69 14.62 16.76
N ALA A 153 -9.31 15.67 16.23
CA ALA A 153 -8.81 16.37 15.06
C ALA A 153 -7.40 16.96 15.29
N ALA A 154 -7.14 17.54 16.46
CA ALA A 154 -5.82 18.05 16.83
C ALA A 154 -4.78 16.93 16.90
N GLU A 155 -5.14 15.78 17.49
CA GLU A 155 -4.30 14.57 17.51
C GLU A 155 -3.97 14.15 16.07
N LEU A 156 -4.99 13.93 15.22
CA LEU A 156 -4.82 13.50 13.84
C LEU A 156 -3.93 14.45 13.01
N LEU A 157 -3.97 15.77 13.26
CA LEU A 157 -3.08 16.72 12.59
C LEU A 157 -1.65 16.64 13.12
N ALA A 158 -1.47 16.51 14.44
CA ALA A 158 -0.14 16.35 15.05
C ALA A 158 0.55 15.06 14.56
N GLU A 159 -0.22 13.99 14.38
CA GLU A 159 0.20 12.71 13.84
C GLU A 159 0.71 12.76 12.40
N ILE A 160 0.28 13.74 11.62
CA ILE A 160 0.68 13.95 10.22
C ILE A 160 1.89 14.89 10.14
N ASP A 161 2.10 15.75 11.14
CA ASP A 161 3.18 16.74 11.16
C ASP A 161 4.56 16.05 11.19
N PRO A 162 5.37 16.19 10.11
CA PRO A 162 6.65 15.49 10.01
C PRO A 162 7.75 16.09 10.89
N ALA A 163 7.60 17.33 11.37
CA ALA A 163 8.59 18.03 12.17
C ALA A 163 8.31 17.91 13.67
N ARG A 164 7.04 17.86 14.05
CA ARG A 164 6.61 17.83 15.46
C ARG A 164 6.31 16.44 15.99
N SER A 165 6.22 15.44 15.11
CA SER A 165 5.96 14.06 15.50
C SER A 165 6.98 13.09 14.89
N ALA A 166 6.99 11.86 15.40
CA ALA A 166 7.74 10.75 14.81
C ALA A 166 7.05 10.17 13.55
N ALA A 167 6.24 10.96 12.83
CA ALA A 167 5.45 10.52 11.68
C ALA A 167 6.25 9.76 10.62
N LEU A 168 7.46 10.24 10.29
CA LEU A 168 8.29 9.59 9.27
C LEU A 168 8.88 8.26 9.77
N PHE A 169 9.19 8.15 11.07
CA PHE A 169 9.63 6.89 11.66
C PHE A 169 8.48 5.87 11.64
N TYR A 170 7.27 6.27 12.05
CA TYR A 170 6.07 5.45 11.99
C TYR A 170 5.65 5.11 10.55
N ALA A 171 5.95 5.97 9.58
CA ALA A 171 5.80 5.68 8.17
C ALA A 171 6.79 4.60 7.69
N ALA A 172 8.01 4.57 8.24
CA ALA A 172 8.97 3.53 7.95
C ALA A 172 8.52 2.17 8.51
N VAL A 173 7.96 2.15 9.73
CA VAL A 173 7.36 0.93 10.32
C VAL A 173 6.23 0.39 9.42
N ALA A 174 5.35 1.27 8.93
CA ALA A 174 4.33 0.88 7.95
C ALA A 174 4.94 0.32 6.65
N GLY A 175 6.04 0.90 6.17
CA GLY A 175 6.82 0.43 5.04
C GLY A 175 7.39 -0.98 5.24
N VAL A 176 7.86 -1.30 6.45
CA VAL A 176 8.28 -2.67 6.82
C VAL A 176 7.08 -3.62 6.74
N GLY A 177 5.93 -3.23 7.27
CA GLY A 177 4.69 -4.00 7.17
C GLY A 177 4.27 -4.32 5.74
N LEU A 178 4.36 -3.34 4.84
CA LEU A 178 4.10 -3.52 3.41
C LEU A 178 5.05 -4.54 2.76
N PHE A 179 6.34 -4.47 3.10
CA PHE A 179 7.33 -5.45 2.66
C PHE A 179 7.02 -6.86 3.18
N LEU A 180 6.75 -7.00 4.48
CA LEU A 180 6.41 -8.29 5.10
C LEU A 180 5.12 -8.88 4.51
N SER A 181 4.12 -8.05 4.22
CA SER A 181 2.90 -8.45 3.51
C SER A 181 3.21 -9.07 2.13
N GLY A 182 4.18 -8.50 1.40
CA GLY A 182 4.67 -9.06 0.14
C GLY A 182 5.30 -10.45 0.31
N ILE A 183 6.11 -10.65 1.36
CA ILE A 183 6.68 -11.97 1.69
C ILE A 183 5.58 -12.97 2.01
N VAL A 184 4.60 -12.59 2.83
CA VAL A 184 3.47 -13.45 3.19
C VAL A 184 2.68 -13.85 1.94
N SER A 185 2.43 -12.91 1.03
CA SER A 185 1.78 -13.20 -0.26
C SER A 185 2.56 -14.25 -1.04
N GLY A 186 3.85 -14.02 -1.29
CA GLY A 186 4.68 -14.96 -2.04
C GLY A 186 4.83 -16.32 -1.35
N TYR A 187 4.86 -16.36 -0.01
CA TYR A 187 4.85 -17.61 0.75
C TYR A 187 3.56 -18.41 0.49
N TYR A 188 2.39 -17.78 0.54
CA TYR A 188 1.11 -18.46 0.32
C TYR A 188 0.88 -18.81 -1.15
N ASP A 189 1.35 -18.00 -2.11
CA ASP A 189 1.35 -18.37 -3.53
C ASP A 189 2.15 -19.68 -3.74
N ASN A 190 3.36 -19.74 -3.19
CA ASN A 190 4.21 -20.93 -3.26
C ASN A 190 3.61 -22.13 -2.52
N LYS A 191 3.02 -21.90 -1.35
CA LYS A 191 2.41 -22.95 -0.52
C LYS A 191 1.19 -23.54 -1.21
N THR A 192 0.39 -22.73 -1.90
CA THR A 192 -0.80 -23.15 -2.66
C THR A 192 -0.42 -24.19 -3.71
N ILE A 193 0.64 -23.92 -4.47
CA ILE A 193 1.17 -24.82 -5.49
C ILE A 193 1.82 -26.06 -4.85
N TYR A 194 2.74 -25.86 -3.91
CA TYR A 194 3.54 -26.96 -3.33
C TYR A 194 2.68 -27.96 -2.55
N GLN A 195 1.74 -27.46 -1.75
CA GLN A 195 0.87 -28.31 -0.92
C GLN A 195 -0.43 -28.71 -1.61
N ARG A 196 -0.61 -28.34 -2.88
CA ARG A 196 -1.83 -28.61 -3.65
C ARG A 196 -3.09 -28.23 -2.86
N ILE A 197 -3.07 -27.01 -2.30
CA ILE A 197 -4.16 -26.53 -1.42
C ILE A 197 -5.51 -26.60 -2.12
N PRO A 198 -5.67 -26.15 -3.39
CA PRO A 198 -6.95 -26.22 -4.08
C PRO A 198 -7.47 -27.65 -4.24
N GLU A 199 -6.59 -28.60 -4.57
CA GLU A 199 -6.95 -30.02 -4.70
C GLU A 199 -7.42 -30.60 -3.36
N ARG A 200 -6.77 -30.21 -2.25
CA ARG A 200 -7.18 -30.63 -0.90
C ARG A 200 -8.52 -30.04 -0.50
N LEU A 201 -8.77 -28.76 -0.84
CA LEU A 201 -10.04 -28.09 -0.58
C LEU A 201 -11.17 -28.72 -1.41
N ALA A 202 -10.93 -29.06 -2.67
CA ALA A 202 -11.90 -29.73 -3.54
C ALA A 202 -12.39 -31.08 -2.96
N ASN A 203 -11.52 -31.79 -2.23
CA ASN A 203 -11.83 -33.08 -1.62
C ASN A 203 -12.57 -33.00 -0.27
N LEU A 204 -12.85 -31.80 0.27
CA LEU A 204 -13.59 -31.65 1.51
C LEU A 204 -15.07 -32.02 1.33
N THR A 205 -15.63 -32.76 2.28
CA THR A 205 -17.03 -33.26 2.20
C THR A 205 -18.05 -32.26 2.72
N LEU A 206 -17.69 -31.44 3.71
CA LEU A 206 -18.62 -30.52 4.39
C LEU A 206 -18.97 -29.27 3.55
N PRO A 207 -18.00 -28.52 2.97
CA PRO A 207 -18.32 -27.29 2.26
C PRO A 207 -19.22 -27.47 1.01
N PRO A 208 -19.03 -28.50 0.15
CA PRO A 208 -19.96 -28.78 -0.95
C PRO A 208 -21.39 -29.09 -0.50
N ARG A 209 -21.57 -29.67 0.69
CA ARG A 209 -22.89 -29.97 1.26
C ARG A 209 -23.60 -28.71 1.75
N LEU A 210 -22.86 -27.74 2.27
CA LEU A 210 -23.41 -26.48 2.80
C LEU A 210 -23.66 -25.43 1.70
N LEU A 211 -22.72 -25.29 0.75
CA LEU A 211 -22.73 -24.21 -0.25
C LEU A 211 -23.17 -24.69 -1.65
N GLY A 212 -23.24 -26.00 -1.85
CA GLY A 212 -23.39 -26.63 -3.15
C GLY A 212 -22.04 -26.86 -3.85
N ALA A 213 -21.91 -28.01 -4.53
CA ALA A 213 -20.67 -28.43 -5.18
C ALA A 213 -20.14 -27.41 -6.22
N ARG A 214 -21.04 -26.81 -7.01
CA ARG A 214 -20.66 -25.80 -8.01
C ARG A 214 -20.08 -24.53 -7.36
N SER A 215 -20.71 -24.04 -6.30
CA SER A 215 -20.26 -22.85 -5.57
C SER A 215 -18.93 -23.11 -4.89
N TRP A 216 -18.77 -24.28 -4.26
CA TRP A 216 -17.51 -24.67 -3.65
C TRP A 216 -16.37 -24.75 -4.67
N GLN A 217 -16.61 -25.36 -5.84
CA GLN A 217 -15.59 -25.44 -6.88
C GLN A 217 -15.15 -24.05 -7.34
N ARG A 218 -16.08 -23.10 -7.52
CA ARG A 218 -15.73 -21.70 -7.84
C ARG A 218 -14.87 -21.05 -6.76
N ILE A 219 -15.14 -21.30 -5.48
CA ILE A 219 -14.32 -20.79 -4.38
C ILE A 219 -12.92 -21.41 -4.42
N VAL A 220 -12.82 -22.72 -4.64
CA VAL A 220 -11.54 -23.43 -4.75
C VAL A 220 -10.72 -22.88 -5.91
N ASP A 221 -11.33 -22.71 -7.08
CA ASP A 221 -10.68 -22.17 -8.28
C ASP A 221 -10.26 -20.71 -8.06
N TYR A 222 -11.06 -19.91 -7.37
CA TYR A 222 -10.69 -18.55 -6.98
C TYR A 222 -9.49 -18.54 -6.01
N LEU A 223 -9.50 -19.38 -4.97
CA LEU A 223 -8.41 -19.46 -4.00
C LEU A 223 -7.11 -19.94 -4.62
N ARG A 224 -7.16 -20.77 -5.68
CA ARG A 224 -5.97 -21.25 -6.41
C ARG A 224 -5.09 -20.09 -6.90
N GLU A 225 -5.70 -19.02 -7.39
CA GLU A 225 -5.00 -17.89 -8.00
C GLU A 225 -4.85 -16.69 -7.05
N HIS A 226 -5.66 -16.64 -5.98
CA HIS A 226 -5.75 -15.44 -5.13
C HIS A 226 -5.35 -15.63 -3.67
N LEU A 227 -5.06 -16.85 -3.20
CA LEU A 227 -4.78 -17.10 -1.78
C LEU A 227 -3.60 -16.27 -1.24
N GLY A 228 -2.51 -16.12 -2.00
CA GLY A 228 -1.39 -15.28 -1.56
C GLY A 228 -1.78 -13.82 -1.40
N GLY A 229 -2.48 -13.25 -2.38
CA GLY A 229 -2.95 -11.87 -2.30
C GLY A 229 -3.93 -11.64 -1.14
N ILE A 230 -4.84 -12.58 -0.87
CA ILE A 230 -5.75 -12.52 0.29
C ILE A 230 -4.95 -12.53 1.59
N MET A 231 -4.07 -13.52 1.76
CA MET A 231 -3.30 -13.69 3.00
C MET A 231 -2.34 -12.52 3.24
N GLY A 232 -1.73 -11.98 2.18
CA GLY A 232 -0.87 -10.80 2.29
C GLY A 232 -1.66 -9.57 2.74
N ASN A 233 -2.85 -9.32 2.19
CA ASN A 233 -3.69 -8.18 2.59
C ASN A 233 -4.27 -8.35 4.00
N LEU A 234 -4.70 -9.57 4.34
CA LEU A 234 -5.13 -9.92 5.69
C LEU A 234 -4.02 -9.66 6.71
N PHE A 235 -2.82 -10.17 6.45
CA PHE A 235 -1.64 -9.93 7.28
C PHE A 235 -1.35 -8.43 7.41
N PHE A 236 -1.41 -7.67 6.31
CA PHE A 236 -1.11 -6.25 6.36
C PHE A 236 -2.08 -5.49 7.28
N GLY A 237 -3.39 -5.78 7.20
CA GLY A 237 -4.37 -5.15 8.08
C GLY A 237 -4.18 -5.49 9.56
N PHE A 238 -3.92 -6.76 9.88
CA PHE A 238 -3.58 -7.15 11.24
C PHE A 238 -2.27 -6.51 11.72
N TYR A 239 -1.25 -6.44 10.86
CA TYR A 239 0.01 -5.78 11.18
C TYR A 239 -0.21 -4.31 11.54
N LEU A 240 -1.01 -3.58 10.74
CA LEU A 240 -1.32 -2.18 11.00
C LEU A 240 -2.03 -1.98 12.34
N GLY A 241 -3.10 -2.75 12.61
CA GLY A 241 -3.88 -2.60 13.83
C GLY A 241 -3.13 -3.04 15.08
N LEU A 242 -2.50 -4.22 15.05
CA LEU A 242 -1.81 -4.79 16.20
C LEU A 242 -0.54 -4.03 16.56
N THR A 243 0.17 -3.46 15.59
CA THR A 243 1.39 -2.69 15.88
C THR A 243 1.07 -1.39 16.61
N SER A 244 0.02 -0.67 16.18
CA SER A 244 -0.48 0.53 16.86
C SER A 244 -0.97 0.19 18.28
N ALA A 245 -1.77 -0.88 18.41
CA ALA A 245 -2.24 -1.35 19.70
C ALA A 245 -1.10 -1.80 20.63
N PHE A 246 -0.09 -2.50 20.10
CA PHE A 246 1.06 -2.94 20.88
C PHE A 246 1.86 -1.77 21.40
N GLY A 247 2.08 -0.72 20.60
CA GLY A 247 2.72 0.51 21.08
C GLY A 247 1.96 1.15 22.24
N HIS A 248 0.65 1.31 22.10
CA HIS A 248 -0.20 1.85 23.15
C HIS A 248 -0.15 1.01 24.43
N LEU A 249 -0.31 -0.32 24.31
CA LEU A 249 -0.32 -1.26 25.45
C LEU A 249 1.02 -1.40 26.15
N SER A 250 2.12 -1.34 25.41
CA SER A 250 3.48 -1.50 25.96
C SER A 250 4.07 -0.19 26.47
N GLY A 251 3.42 0.95 26.21
CA GLY A 251 3.95 2.29 26.48
C GLY A 251 5.16 2.65 25.60
N LEU A 252 5.46 1.84 24.58
CA LEU A 252 6.51 2.14 23.62
C LEU A 252 6.01 3.17 22.60
N PRO A 253 6.85 4.11 22.16
CA PRO A 253 6.49 5.06 21.11
C PRO A 253 6.50 4.34 19.75
N LEU A 254 5.59 3.39 19.55
CA LEU A 254 5.47 2.55 18.36
C LEU A 254 4.08 2.76 17.76
N ASP A 255 4.03 3.31 16.55
CA ASP A 255 2.77 3.50 15.84
C ASP A 255 3.00 3.45 14.32
N ILE A 256 1.92 3.59 13.55
CA ILE A 256 1.96 3.48 12.09
C ILE A 256 1.31 4.69 11.43
N ARG A 257 2.04 5.28 10.48
CA ARG A 257 1.51 6.26 9.53
C ARG A 257 1.49 5.68 8.13
N HIS A 258 0.32 5.66 7.52
CA HIS A 258 0.16 5.26 6.13
C HIS A 258 -0.49 6.39 5.33
N ILE A 259 0.01 6.65 4.12
CA ILE A 259 -0.41 7.80 3.31
C ILE A 259 -1.93 7.94 3.17
N ALA A 260 -2.62 6.85 2.83
CA ALA A 260 -4.05 6.86 2.56
C ALA A 260 -4.90 7.18 3.81
N PHE A 261 -4.53 6.59 4.95
CA PHE A 261 -5.16 6.89 6.24
C PHE A 261 -4.86 8.33 6.67
N SER A 262 -3.62 8.79 6.47
CA SER A 262 -3.22 10.16 6.79
C SER A 262 -3.99 11.19 5.96
N ALA A 263 -4.24 10.89 4.67
CA ALA A 263 -5.05 11.73 3.79
C ALA A 263 -6.52 11.79 4.22
N ALA A 264 -7.11 10.64 4.59
CA ALA A 264 -8.48 10.60 5.12
C ALA A 264 -8.60 11.35 6.46
N ASN A 265 -7.63 11.15 7.35
CA ASN A 265 -7.57 11.82 8.66
C ASN A 265 -7.49 13.34 8.52
N LEU A 266 -6.70 13.86 7.56
CA LEU A 266 -6.69 15.28 7.23
C LEU A 266 -8.09 15.78 6.81
N GLY A 267 -8.82 15.00 6.02
CA GLY A 267 -10.19 15.34 5.60
C GLY A 267 -11.17 15.45 6.76
N TYR A 268 -11.15 14.48 7.67
CA TYR A 268 -11.96 14.52 8.88
C TYR A 268 -11.56 15.66 9.81
N ALA A 269 -10.26 15.89 10.01
CA ALA A 269 -9.77 16.98 10.86
C ALA A 269 -10.14 18.35 10.29
N TRP A 270 -10.07 18.53 8.98
CA TRP A 270 -10.44 19.80 8.35
C TRP A 270 -11.92 20.13 8.56
N GLN A 271 -12.81 19.14 8.45
CA GLN A 271 -14.23 19.34 8.75
C GLN A 271 -14.48 19.63 10.24
N ALA A 272 -13.76 18.98 11.16
CA ALA A 272 -13.93 19.19 12.60
C ALA A 272 -13.57 20.61 13.06
N TYR A 273 -12.73 21.31 12.29
CA TYR A 273 -12.42 22.74 12.46
C TYR A 273 -13.31 23.65 11.59
N ASP A 274 -14.51 23.20 11.18
CA ASP A 274 -15.44 23.95 10.34
C ASP A 274 -14.82 24.52 9.06
N TRP A 275 -13.87 23.78 8.47
CA TRP A 275 -13.09 24.19 7.30
C TRP A 275 -12.11 25.36 7.54
N GLN A 276 -11.93 25.80 8.80
CA GLN A 276 -11.15 26.97 9.20
C GLN A 276 -9.75 26.62 9.72
N LEU A 277 -9.05 25.72 9.03
CA LEU A 277 -7.64 25.46 9.32
C LEU A 277 -6.74 26.59 8.79
N PRO A 278 -5.76 27.07 9.57
CA PRO A 278 -4.77 28.01 9.06
C PRO A 278 -4.04 27.43 7.85
N LEU A 279 -3.75 28.27 6.84
CA LEU A 279 -3.08 27.83 5.61
C LEU A 279 -1.74 27.12 5.90
N SER A 280 -1.01 27.57 6.93
CA SER A 280 0.23 26.92 7.37
C SER A 280 0.00 25.47 7.81
N VAL A 281 -1.07 25.19 8.56
CA VAL A 281 -1.42 23.83 9.01
C VAL A 281 -1.79 22.98 7.80
N VAL A 282 -2.62 23.48 6.89
CA VAL A 282 -3.01 22.76 5.67
C VAL A 282 -1.78 22.38 4.84
N LEU A 283 -0.87 23.33 4.60
CA LEU A 283 0.34 23.08 3.82
C LEU A 283 1.27 22.07 4.50
N VAL A 284 1.46 22.18 5.82
CA VAL A 284 2.27 21.22 6.60
C VAL A 284 1.64 19.84 6.57
N SER A 285 0.32 19.72 6.73
CA SER A 285 -0.37 18.43 6.68
C SER A 285 -0.29 17.79 5.29
N ILE A 286 -0.48 18.54 4.21
CA ILE A 286 -0.32 18.04 2.84
C ILE A 286 1.12 17.55 2.61
N ALA A 287 2.12 18.32 3.04
CA ALA A 287 3.53 17.92 2.96
C ALA A 287 3.80 16.66 3.80
N GLY A 288 3.24 16.58 5.00
CA GLY A 288 3.32 15.43 5.90
C GLY A 288 2.75 14.16 5.27
N VAL A 289 1.52 14.21 4.74
CA VAL A 289 0.90 13.08 4.02
C VAL A 289 1.78 12.61 2.86
N PHE A 290 2.30 13.54 2.06
CA PHE A 290 3.18 13.21 0.94
C PHE A 290 4.48 12.55 1.40
N LEU A 291 5.13 13.09 2.43
CA LEU A 291 6.37 12.53 2.99
C LEU A 291 6.15 11.15 3.61
N ILE A 292 5.05 10.95 4.33
CA ILE A 292 4.64 9.64 4.86
C ILE A 292 4.55 8.63 3.71
N GLY A 293 3.89 9.00 2.61
CA GLY A 293 3.81 8.15 1.41
C GLY A 293 5.16 7.84 0.78
N MET A 294 6.03 8.84 0.67
CA MET A 294 7.38 8.66 0.13
C MET A 294 8.19 7.69 1.00
N VAL A 295 8.08 7.78 2.32
CA VAL A 295 8.76 6.87 3.25
C VAL A 295 8.14 5.46 3.18
N ASN A 296 6.81 5.33 3.20
CA ASN A 296 6.12 4.03 3.05
C ASN A 296 6.64 3.30 1.81
N LEU A 297 6.69 4.01 0.68
CA LEU A 297 7.18 3.54 -0.61
C LEU A 297 8.66 3.15 -0.57
N THR A 298 9.51 4.08 -0.13
CA THR A 298 10.96 3.92 -0.20
C THR A 298 11.42 2.77 0.67
N VAL A 299 10.89 2.64 1.89
CA VAL A 299 11.26 1.57 2.81
C VAL A 299 10.80 0.22 2.29
N SER A 300 9.53 0.09 1.87
CA SER A 300 8.99 -1.18 1.39
C SER A 300 9.70 -1.65 0.11
N PHE A 301 9.93 -0.74 -0.83
CA PHE A 301 10.66 -1.00 -2.07
C PHE A 301 12.10 -1.39 -1.78
N SER A 302 12.82 -0.66 -0.92
CA SER A 302 14.24 -0.91 -0.65
C SER A 302 14.47 -2.28 -0.03
N LEU A 303 13.63 -2.67 0.93
CA LEU A 303 13.70 -3.98 1.58
C LEU A 303 13.39 -5.10 0.59
N ALA A 304 12.35 -4.95 -0.22
CA ALA A 304 11.98 -5.93 -1.24
C ALA A 304 13.08 -6.08 -2.30
N PHE A 305 13.59 -4.97 -2.83
CA PHE A 305 14.62 -4.97 -3.85
C PHE A 305 15.93 -5.57 -3.32
N TYR A 306 16.34 -5.17 -2.12
CA TYR A 306 17.54 -5.71 -1.49
C TYR A 306 17.42 -7.22 -1.25
N LEU A 307 16.31 -7.69 -0.69
CA LEU A 307 16.08 -9.11 -0.45
C LEU A 307 16.10 -9.91 -1.77
N ALA A 308 15.46 -9.39 -2.82
CA ALA A 308 15.43 -10.04 -4.12
C ALA A 308 16.82 -10.11 -4.78
N LEU A 309 17.62 -9.03 -4.69
CA LEU A 309 19.02 -9.04 -5.16
C LEU A 309 19.89 -10.01 -4.35
N ARG A 310 19.62 -10.20 -3.06
CA ARG A 310 20.31 -11.20 -2.25
C ARG A 310 19.91 -12.62 -2.65
N ALA A 311 18.66 -12.83 -3.06
CA ALA A 311 18.19 -14.10 -3.59
C ALA A 311 18.82 -14.46 -4.95
N THR A 312 19.27 -13.48 -5.75
CA THR A 312 20.00 -13.71 -7.02
C THR A 312 21.49 -14.02 -6.84
N ARG A 313 21.95 -14.33 -5.62
CA ARG A 313 23.35 -14.61 -5.25
C ARG A 313 24.33 -13.46 -5.50
N THR A 314 23.85 -12.22 -5.61
CA THR A 314 24.72 -11.04 -5.66
C THR A 314 25.36 -10.82 -4.28
N SER A 315 26.64 -10.42 -4.26
CA SER A 315 27.34 -10.10 -3.00
C SER A 315 26.64 -8.95 -2.26
N ALA A 316 26.72 -8.91 -0.93
CA ALA A 316 26.02 -7.88 -0.13
C ALA A 316 26.42 -6.46 -0.55
N GLN A 317 27.71 -6.23 -0.81
CA GLN A 317 28.23 -4.96 -1.33
C GLN A 317 27.66 -4.63 -2.73
N GLY A 318 27.56 -5.63 -3.60
CA GLY A 318 26.98 -5.48 -4.94
C GLY A 318 25.49 -5.13 -4.89
N SER A 319 24.72 -5.83 -4.05
CA SER A 319 23.29 -5.56 -3.83
C SER A 319 23.06 -4.16 -3.29
N GLY A 320 23.88 -3.69 -2.33
CA GLY A 320 23.80 -2.32 -1.81
C GLY A 320 24.07 -1.26 -2.89
N LYS A 321 25.09 -1.46 -3.73
CA LYS A 321 25.41 -0.54 -4.83
C LYS A 321 24.29 -0.48 -5.88
N LEU A 322 23.67 -1.62 -6.21
CA LEU A 322 22.55 -1.68 -7.15
C LEU A 322 21.28 -1.06 -6.57
N LEU A 323 20.99 -1.30 -5.29
CA LEU A 323 19.91 -0.63 -4.55
C LEU A 323 20.07 0.90 -4.62
N TRP A 324 21.25 1.41 -4.28
CA TRP A 324 21.52 2.85 -4.34
C TRP A 324 21.31 3.42 -5.75
N ARG A 325 21.83 2.74 -6.79
CA ARG A 325 21.62 3.15 -8.19
C ARG A 325 20.15 3.16 -8.59
N GLY A 326 19.39 2.14 -8.17
CA GLY A 326 17.95 2.05 -8.40
C GLY A 326 17.18 3.18 -7.74
N LEU A 327 17.41 3.41 -6.45
CA LEU A 327 16.78 4.51 -5.69
C LEU A 327 17.13 5.87 -6.27
N ALA A 328 18.42 6.11 -6.58
CA ALA A 328 18.86 7.36 -7.18
C ALA A 328 18.22 7.58 -8.56
N ALA A 329 18.01 6.52 -9.36
CA ALA A 329 17.33 6.62 -10.63
C ALA A 329 15.84 6.96 -10.47
N ILE A 330 15.14 6.34 -9.51
CA ILE A 330 13.72 6.63 -9.22
C ILE A 330 13.55 8.08 -8.75
N LEU A 331 14.42 8.56 -7.86
CA LEU A 331 14.38 9.95 -7.38
C LEU A 331 14.69 10.97 -8.49
N LYS A 332 15.49 10.59 -9.49
CA LYS A 332 15.81 11.45 -10.65
C LYS A 332 14.78 11.36 -11.77
N ALA A 333 14.00 10.28 -11.84
CA ALA A 333 12.98 10.06 -12.87
C ALA A 333 12.04 11.25 -13.13
N PRO A 334 11.48 11.97 -12.12
CA PRO A 334 10.62 13.14 -12.37
C PRO A 334 11.29 14.23 -13.22
N PHE A 335 12.60 14.43 -13.06
CA PHE A 335 13.35 15.47 -13.79
C PHE A 335 13.72 15.06 -15.22
N HIS A 336 13.68 13.77 -15.55
CA HIS A 336 13.87 13.28 -16.91
C HIS A 336 12.59 13.38 -17.73
N TRP A 337 11.44 13.26 -17.08
CA TRP A 337 10.11 13.30 -17.71
C TRP A 337 9.77 14.65 -18.37
N THR A 338 10.17 15.76 -17.73
CA THR A 338 9.97 17.11 -18.29
C THR A 338 10.73 17.32 -19.60
N ARG A 339 11.89 16.66 -19.78
CA ARG A 339 12.68 16.74 -21.03
C ARG A 339 12.11 15.92 -22.18
N THR A 340 11.49 14.77 -21.92
CA THR A 340 10.90 13.93 -22.98
C THR A 340 9.59 14.48 -23.51
N GLN A 341 8.77 15.14 -22.69
CA GLN A 341 7.58 15.86 -23.19
C GLN A 341 7.91 17.14 -23.96
N ALA A 342 8.98 17.86 -23.60
CA ALA A 342 9.44 19.00 -24.37
C ALA A 342 9.83 18.56 -25.80
N LYS A 343 10.60 17.48 -25.93
CA LYS A 343 10.96 16.93 -27.25
C LYS A 343 9.79 16.38 -28.06
N SER A 344 8.73 15.86 -27.42
CA SER A 344 7.54 15.39 -28.17
C SER A 344 6.60 16.52 -28.59
N LYS A 345 6.68 17.69 -27.93
CA LYS A 345 5.95 18.90 -28.34
C LYS A 345 6.68 19.66 -29.44
N ASP A 346 8.02 19.63 -29.45
CA ASP A 346 8.82 20.25 -30.52
C ASP A 346 8.86 19.41 -31.81
N ALA A 347 8.36 18.17 -31.77
CA ALA A 347 8.32 17.24 -32.89
C ALA A 347 6.90 16.99 -33.45
N ALA A 348 5.90 17.73 -32.97
CA ALA A 348 4.51 17.69 -33.43
C ALA A 348 4.14 19.04 -34.05
#